data_AF-A0A429GMD8-F1
#
_entry.id   AF-A0A429GMD8-F1
#
_cell.length_a   1.000
_cell.length_b   1.000
_cell.length_c   1.000
_cell.angle_alpha   90.00
_cell.angle_beta   90.00
_cell.angle_gamma   90.00
#
_symmetry.space_group_name_H-M   'P 1'
#
loop_
_entity.id
_entity.type
_entity.pdbx_description
1 polymer ?
#
loop_
_entity_poly.entity_id
_entity_poly.type
_entity_poly.pdbx_seq_one_letter_code
_entity_poly.pdbx_strand_id
1 'polypeptide(L)'
;MYFYFKNGSFKLDPTHVREYSSADELIDLIVSRGFEIIYVKTYQVMFPLLDMIIRLLIRFGLIEPIPDFFQRHRVLGKIRHIKVPIVGYRIIEVLARKIE
;
A
#
# COMPACT_ATOMS: atom_id res chain seq x y z
N MET A 1 -3.11 0.72 7.17
CA MET A 1 -3.51 0.70 5.75
C MET A 1 -4.95 1.16 5.61
N TYR A 2 -5.13 2.46 5.43
CA TYR A 2 -6.39 3.10 5.09
C TYR A 2 -6.51 3.27 3.57
N PHE A 3 -7.60 2.79 2.97
CA PHE A 3 -7.95 3.16 1.60
C PHE A 3 -8.83 4.40 1.66
N TYR A 4 -8.48 5.44 0.93
CA TYR A 4 -9.34 6.61 0.79
C TYR A 4 -9.44 7.03 -0.67
N PHE A 5 -10.61 7.52 -1.04
CA PHE A 5 -10.85 8.04 -2.38
C PHE A 5 -10.57 9.55 -2.34
N LYS A 6 -9.59 10.02 -3.10
CA LYS A 6 -9.23 11.44 -3.16
C LYS A 6 -8.95 11.83 -4.60
N ASN A 7 -9.52 12.97 -5.01
CA ASN A 7 -9.34 13.56 -6.34
C ASN A 7 -9.60 12.55 -7.49
N GLY A 8 -10.67 11.76 -7.40
CA GLY A 8 -11.06 10.80 -8.44
C GLY A 8 -10.21 9.53 -8.51
N SER A 9 -9.29 9.32 -7.58
CA SER A 9 -8.43 8.13 -7.54
C SER A 9 -8.46 7.46 -6.18
N PHE A 10 -8.27 6.13 -6.19
CA PHE A 10 -8.00 5.38 -4.97
C PHE A 10 -6.60 5.76 -4.45
N LYS A 11 -6.44 5.76 -3.12
CA LYS A 11 -5.17 6.01 -2.44
C LYS A 11 -4.97 4.99 -1.33
N LEU A 12 -3.74 4.49 -1.20
CA LEU A 12 -3.31 3.56 -0.16
C LEU A 12 -2.53 4.36 0.89
N ASP A 13 -3.05 4.38 2.12
CA ASP A 13 -2.52 4.97 3.36
C ASP A 13 -1.30 5.90 3.21
N PRO A 14 -1.48 7.23 3.34
CA PRO A 14 -0.48 8.22 2.97
C PRO A 14 0.52 8.53 4.09
N THR A 15 0.44 7.84 5.24
CA THR A 15 1.18 8.23 6.45
C THR A 15 2.69 8.15 6.28
N HIS A 16 3.21 7.31 5.36
CA HIS A 16 4.66 7.24 5.06
C HIS A 16 5.02 6.98 3.58
N VAL A 17 4.05 6.84 2.68
CA VAL A 17 4.31 6.43 1.28
C VAL A 17 3.90 7.55 0.34
N ARG A 18 4.87 8.11 -0.38
CA ARG A 18 4.60 8.97 -1.55
C ARG A 18 4.21 8.07 -2.71
N GLU A 19 3.04 8.31 -3.28
CA GLU A 19 2.61 7.60 -4.50
C GLU A 19 3.13 8.35 -5.73
N TYR A 20 3.65 7.59 -6.70
CA TYR A 20 4.09 8.08 -8.00
C TYR A 20 3.34 7.31 -9.09
N SER A 21 3.12 7.95 -10.23
CA SER A 21 2.39 7.40 -11.37
C SER A 21 3.19 6.30 -12.07
N SER A 22 4.52 6.41 -12.04
CA SER A 22 5.45 5.41 -12.59
C SER A 22 6.76 5.34 -11.79
N ALA A 23 7.53 4.28 -12.02
CA ALA A 23 8.90 4.19 -11.51
C ALA A 23 9.81 5.27 -12.12
N ASP A 24 9.60 5.60 -13.39
CA ASP A 24 10.36 6.62 -14.10
C ASP A 24 10.16 8.01 -13.49
N GLU A 25 8.93 8.37 -13.10
CA GLU A 25 8.64 9.63 -12.41
C GLU A 25 9.46 9.77 -11.11
N LEU A 26 9.58 8.70 -10.34
CA LEU A 26 10.40 8.67 -9.14
C LEU A 26 11.90 8.74 -9.46
N ILE A 27 12.35 8.00 -10.47
CA ILE A 27 13.76 7.97 -10.90
C ILE A 27 14.20 9.37 -11.35
N ASP A 28 13.42 10.02 -12.21
CA ASP A 28 13.70 11.37 -12.71
C ASP A 28 13.78 12.39 -11.58
N LEU A 29 12.89 12.27 -10.58
CA LEU A 29 12.91 13.09 -9.38
C LEU A 29 14.19 12.87 -8.54
N ILE A 30 14.66 11.64 -8.42
CA ILE A 30 15.88 11.31 -7.66
C ILE A 30 17.12 11.82 -8.43
N VAL A 31 17.19 11.57 -9.73
CA VAL A 31 18.32 11.99 -10.58
C VAL A 31 18.44 13.50 -10.65
N SER A 32 17.33 14.23 -10.83
CA SER A 32 17.30 15.70 -10.83
C SER A 32 17.78 16.34 -9.52
N ARG A 33 17.92 15.55 -8.45
CA ARG A 33 18.43 15.98 -7.14
C ARG A 33 19.90 15.61 -6.91
N GLY A 34 20.62 15.18 -7.94
CA GLY A 34 22.05 14.88 -7.86
C GLY A 34 22.34 13.50 -7.26
N PHE A 35 21.43 12.54 -7.46
CA PHE A 35 21.66 11.15 -7.08
C PHE A 35 21.84 10.29 -8.33
N GLU A 36 22.75 9.33 -8.23
CA GLU A 36 22.94 8.26 -9.20
C GLU A 36 22.13 7.04 -8.76
N ILE A 37 21.42 6.41 -9.69
CA ILE A 37 20.63 5.21 -9.41
C ILE A 37 21.52 3.97 -9.51
N ILE A 38 21.66 3.24 -8.41
CA ILE A 38 22.39 1.96 -8.37
C ILE A 38 21.44 0.82 -8.76
N TYR A 39 20.22 0.83 -8.23
CA TYR A 39 19.29 -0.27 -8.40
C TYR A 39 17.84 0.18 -8.29
N VAL A 40 16.98 -0.42 -9.11
CA VAL A 40 15.52 -0.23 -9.07
C VAL A 40 14.88 -1.60 -9.08
N LYS A 41 13.92 -1.80 -8.18
CA LYS A 41 13.07 -2.99 -8.21
C LYS A 41 11.63 -2.62 -7.93
N THR A 42 10.73 -3.33 -8.61
CA THR A 42 9.30 -3.18 -8.39
C THR A 42 8.70 -4.49 -7.92
N TYR A 43 7.75 -4.38 -7.00
CA TYR A 43 7.07 -5.52 -6.41
C TYR A 43 5.57 -5.25 -6.37
N GLN A 44 4.79 -6.31 -6.44
CA GLN A 44 3.36 -6.20 -6.32
C GLN A 44 2.96 -5.90 -4.87
N VAL A 45 2.05 -4.94 -4.68
CA VAL A 45 1.50 -4.67 -3.35
C VAL A 45 0.54 -5.80 -3.00
N MET A 46 0.80 -6.46 -1.87
CA MET A 46 0.00 -7.57 -1.38
C MET A 46 -0.83 -7.13 -0.18
N PHE A 47 -2.14 -7.27 -0.26
CA PHE A 47 -3.08 -6.82 0.76
C PHE A 47 -3.86 -7.99 1.39
N PRO A 48 -3.99 -8.06 2.73
CA PRO A 48 -4.83 -9.06 3.37
C PRO A 48 -6.31 -8.87 2.94
N LEU A 49 -6.85 -9.81 2.18
CA LEU A 49 -8.20 -9.73 1.61
C LEU A 49 -9.27 -9.54 2.69
N LEU A 50 -9.08 -10.20 3.84
CA LEU A 50 -10.00 -10.16 4.95
C LEU A 50 -10.15 -8.75 5.55
N ASP A 51 -9.05 -7.98 5.63
CA ASP A 51 -9.08 -6.59 6.09
C ASP A 51 -9.93 -5.72 5.14
N MET A 52 -9.94 -6.02 3.84
CA MET A 52 -10.76 -5.28 2.86
C MET A 52 -12.24 -5.59 3.05
N ILE A 53 -12.59 -6.87 3.18
CA ILE A 53 -13.99 -7.32 3.36
C ILE A 53 -14.57 -6.72 4.64
N ILE A 54 -13.86 -6.82 5.76
CA ILE A 54 -14.35 -6.28 7.05
C ILE A 54 -14.56 -4.77 6.97
N ARG A 55 -13.65 -4.04 6.33
CA ARG A 55 -13.81 -2.59 6.11
C ARG A 55 -15.02 -2.27 5.22
N LEU A 56 -15.28 -3.08 4.20
CA LEU A 56 -16.44 -2.92 3.33
C LEU A 56 -17.74 -3.14 4.11
N LEU A 57 -17.80 -4.20 4.93
CA LEU A 57 -18.94 -4.50 5.78
C LEU A 57 -19.20 -3.38 6.80
N ILE A 58 -18.15 -2.83 7.43
CA ILE A 58 -18.26 -1.66 8.31
C ILE A 58 -18.79 -0.45 7.53
N ARG A 59 -18.29 -0.20 6.31
CA ARG A 59 -18.75 0.92 5.47
C ARG A 59 -20.23 0.83 5.10
N PHE A 60 -20.75 -0.38 4.89
CA PHE A 60 -22.18 -0.61 4.65
C PHE A 60 -23.01 -0.68 5.94
N GLY A 61 -22.41 -0.46 7.12
CA GLY A 61 -23.12 -0.50 8.40
C GLY A 61 -23.54 -1.90 8.84
N LEU A 62 -22.98 -2.96 8.23
CA LEU A 62 -23.33 -4.35 8.55
C LEU A 62 -22.61 -4.87 9.80
N ILE A 63 -21.48 -4.24 10.16
CA ILE A 63 -20.66 -4.62 11.31
C ILE A 63 -20.16 -3.34 11.98
N GLU A 64 -20.15 -3.30 13.31
CA GLU A 64 -19.57 -2.21 14.07
C GLU A 64 -18.02 -2.25 14.03
N PRO A 65 -17.35 -1.09 14.02
CA PRO A 65 -15.89 -1.04 14.07
C PRO A 65 -15.39 -1.51 15.44
N ILE A 66 -15.06 -2.80 15.56
CA ILE A 66 -14.50 -3.41 16.78
C ILE A 66 -12.97 -3.47 16.66
N PRO A 67 -12.19 -2.72 17.47
CA PRO A 67 -10.73 -2.68 17.39
C PRO A 67 -10.05 -4.06 17.56
N ASP A 68 -10.64 -4.91 18.40
CA ASP A 68 -10.09 -6.23 18.74
C ASP A 68 -10.70 -7.39 17.94
N PHE A 69 -11.43 -7.11 16.86
CA PHE A 69 -12.17 -8.13 16.09
C PHE A 69 -11.28 -9.31 15.68
N PHE A 70 -10.08 -9.01 15.17
CA PHE A 70 -9.12 -10.02 14.74
C PHE A 70 -8.41 -10.73 15.91
N GLN A 71 -8.31 -10.08 17.07
CA GLN A 71 -7.66 -10.66 18.27
C GLN A 71 -8.59 -11.63 18.99
N ARG A 72 -9.89 -11.35 19.01
CA ARG A 72 -10.91 -12.21 19.63
C ARG A 72 -11.16 -13.50 18.84
N HIS A 73 -10.96 -13.48 17.52
CA HIS A 73 -11.25 -14.62 16.66
C HIS A 73 -9.97 -15.25 16.07
N ARG A 74 -9.43 -16.26 16.78
CA ARG A 74 -8.24 -17.05 16.38
C ARG A 74 -8.30 -17.60 14.94
N VAL A 75 -9.48 -17.94 14.43
CA VAL A 75 -9.68 -18.46 13.06
C VAL A 75 -9.52 -17.35 12.02
N LEU A 76 -10.13 -16.19 12.26
CA LEU A 76 -10.03 -15.02 11.37
C LEU A 76 -8.59 -14.47 11.33
N GLY A 77 -7.86 -14.57 12.44
CA GLY A 77 -6.43 -14.28 12.48
C GLY A 77 -5.60 -15.13 11.50
N LYS A 78 -5.94 -16.42 11.34
CA LYS A 78 -5.26 -17.30 10.37
C LYS A 78 -5.64 -16.98 8.92
N ILE A 79 -6.89 -16.65 8.66
CA ILE A 79 -7.39 -16.30 7.32
C ILE A 79 -6.80 -14.97 6.83
N ARG A 80 -6.41 -14.08 7.75
CA ARG A 80 -5.71 -12.81 7.43
C ARG A 80 -4.40 -13.00 6.66
N HIS A 81 -3.79 -14.19 6.69
CA HIS A 81 -2.59 -14.48 5.91
C HIS A 81 -2.85 -14.59 4.40
N ILE A 82 -4.11 -14.72 3.97
CA ILE A 82 -4.47 -14.70 2.55
C ILE A 82 -4.34 -13.27 2.04
N LYS A 83 -3.23 -13.02 1.34
CA LYS A 83 -2.97 -11.74 0.69
C LYS A 83 -3.30 -11.84 -0.79
N VAL A 84 -4.00 -10.83 -1.30
CA VAL A 84 -4.29 -10.65 -2.72
C VAL A 84 -3.46 -9.50 -3.28
N PRO A 85 -3.05 -9.59 -4.56
CA PRO A 85 -2.41 -8.47 -5.22
C PRO A 85 -3.38 -7.30 -5.37
N ILE A 86 -2.91 -6.08 -5.10
CA ILE A 86 -3.66 -4.86 -5.41
C ILE A 86 -3.36 -4.49 -6.87
N VAL A 87 -4.38 -4.57 -7.71
CA VAL A 87 -4.27 -4.18 -9.12
C VAL A 87 -4.02 -2.68 -9.21
N GLY A 88 -3.08 -2.29 -10.08
CA GLY A 88 -2.71 -0.89 -10.29
C GLY A 88 -1.70 -0.32 -9.30
N TYR A 89 -1.31 -1.07 -8.25
CA TYR A 89 -0.30 -0.62 -7.28
C TYR A 89 0.94 -1.50 -7.30
N ARG A 90 2.10 -0.84 -7.22
CA ARG A 90 3.40 -1.47 -7.06
C ARG A 90 4.21 -0.73 -6.01
N ILE A 91 5.01 -1.45 -5.24
CA ILE A 91 6.09 -0.86 -4.45
C ILE A 91 7.27 -0.67 -5.38
N ILE A 92 7.87 0.51 -5.35
CA ILE A 92 9.11 0.83 -6.05
C ILE A 92 10.19 1.00 -4.98
N GLU A 93 11.23 0.17 -5.05
CA GLU A 93 12.43 0.29 -4.23
C GLU A 93 13.56 0.83 -5.10
N VAL A 94 14.18 1.91 -4.66
CA VAL A 94 15.31 2.54 -5.35
C VAL A 94 16.48 2.63 -4.39
N LEU A 95 17.63 2.09 -4.82
CA LEU A 95 18.92 2.32 -4.20
C LEU A 95 19.64 3.41 -5.00
N ALA A 96 19.99 4.51 -4.34
CA ALA A 96 20.67 5.63 -4.96
C ALA A 96 21.91 6.05 -4.17
N ARG A 97 22.90 6.59 -4.87
CA ARG A 97 24.11 7.18 -4.31
C ARG A 97 24.09 8.68 -4.56
N LYS A 98 24.39 9.47 -3.54
CA LYS A 98 24.56 10.92 -3.70
C LYS A 98 25.84 11.19 -4.48
N ILE A 99 25.77 12.01 -5.52
CA ILE A 99 26.93 12.50 -6.23
C ILE A 99 27.47 13.71 -5.43
N GLU A 100 28.76 13.70 -5.11
CA GLU A 100 29.45 14.81 -4.43
C GLU A 100 29.59 16.03 -5.33
#